data_AF-A0A841VLR9-F1
#
_entry.id   AF-A0A841VLR9-F1
#
_cell.length_a   1.000
_cell.length_b   1.000
_cell.length_c   1.000
_cell.angle_alpha   90.00
_cell.angle_beta   90.00
_cell.angle_gamma   90.00
#
_symmetry.space_group_name_H-M   'P 1'
#
loop_
_entity.id
_entity.type
_entity.pdbx_description
1 polymer ?
#
loop_
_entity_poly.entity_id
_entity_poly.type
_entity_poly.pdbx_seq_one_letter_code
_entity_poly.pdbx_strand_id
1 'polypeptide(L)'
;MQSLNIILPDAIANALSAYIGDQEVSLPANAIVENALEEFLSQRGYLPPQKQGLRLTPAPKGSGFKDTSVNHDKILAEQTFLQSLPPNTP
;
A
#
# COMPACT_ATOMS: atom_id res chain seq x y z
N MET A 1 -22.47 4.40 -20.22
CA MET A 1 -21.18 3.96 -20.78
C MET A 1 -20.74 5.02 -21.78
N GLN A 2 -19.56 5.61 -21.58
CA GLN A 2 -18.96 6.55 -22.54
C GLN A 2 -17.92 5.78 -23.36
N SER A 3 -17.96 5.89 -24.68
CA SER A 3 -16.97 5.29 -25.57
C SER A 3 -15.93 6.34 -25.95
N LEU A 4 -14.66 6.02 -25.72
CA LEU A 4 -13.51 6.82 -26.13
C LEU A 4 -12.70 5.99 -27.13
N ASN A 5 -12.57 6.48 -28.37
CA ASN A 5 -11.68 5.87 -29.36
C ASN A 5 -10.33 6.57 -29.30
N ILE A 6 -9.31 5.86 -28.80
CA ILE A 6 -7.94 6.35 -28.69
C ILE A 6 -7.03 5.54 -29.61
N ILE A 7 -6.22 6.24 -30.39
CA ILE A 7 -5.14 5.63 -31.16
C ILE A 7 -3.96 5.48 -30.21
N LEU A 8 -3.62 4.25 -29.86
CA LEU A 8 -2.46 3.95 -29.02
C LEU A 8 -1.19 3.94 -29.88
N PRO A 9 -0.09 4.56 -29.44
CA PRO A 9 1.22 4.40 -30.07
C PRO A 9 1.65 2.93 -30.12
N ASP A 10 2.31 2.52 -31.20
CA ASP A 10 2.75 1.12 -31.40
C ASP A 10 3.57 0.57 -30.22
N ALA A 11 4.38 1.41 -29.58
CA ALA A 11 5.16 1.02 -28.40
C ALA A 11 4.26 0.57 -27.22
N ILE A 12 3.15 1.26 -27.00
CA ILE A 12 2.20 0.95 -25.92
C ILE A 12 1.32 -0.25 -26.33
N ALA A 13 0.91 -0.31 -27.60
CA ALA A 13 0.16 -1.45 -28.13
C ALA A 13 0.95 -2.76 -28.00
N ASN A 14 2.23 -2.76 -28.36
CA ASN A 14 3.11 -3.93 -28.24
C ASN A 14 3.31 -4.34 -26.78
N ALA A 15 3.53 -3.39 -25.87
CA ALA A 15 3.67 -3.67 -24.45
C ALA A 15 2.37 -4.26 -23.85
N LEU A 16 1.21 -3.73 -24.26
CA LEU A 16 -0.10 -4.25 -23.84
C LEU A 16 -0.33 -5.68 -24.36
N SER A 17 0.00 -5.95 -25.62
CA SER A 17 -0.07 -7.30 -26.20
C SER A 17 0.84 -8.29 -25.50
N ALA A 18 2.07 -7.87 -25.15
CA ALA A 18 2.99 -8.70 -24.37
C ALA A 18 2.45 -9.00 -22.97
N TYR A 19 1.90 -8.00 -22.29
CA TYR A 19 1.29 -8.16 -20.97
C TYR A 19 0.07 -9.09 -20.98
N ILE A 20 -0.78 -9.00 -22.01
CA ILE A 20 -1.92 -9.91 -22.19
C ILE A 20 -1.43 -11.35 -22.45
N GLY A 21 -0.34 -11.51 -23.21
CA GLY A 21 0.24 -12.82 -23.51
C GLY A 21 0.92 -13.51 -22.31
N ASP A 22 1.41 -12.73 -21.35
CA ASP A 22 2.07 -13.23 -20.13
C ASP A 22 1.08 -13.57 -19.00
N GLN A 23 -0.15 -13.04 -19.08
CA GLN A 23 -1.21 -13.32 -18.11
C GLN A 23 -1.85 -14.69 -18.41
N GLU A 24 -1.76 -15.63 -17.47
CA GLU A 24 -2.49 -16.93 -17.53
C GLU A 24 -4.02 -16.75 -17.51
N VAL A 25 -4.51 -15.59 -17.04
CA VAL A 25 -5.93 -15.26 -16.96
C VAL A 25 -6.29 -14.32 -18.11
N SER A 26 -7.17 -14.78 -19.00
CA SER A 26 -7.71 -13.97 -20.09
C SER A 26 -8.59 -12.84 -19.54
N LEU A 27 -7.95 -11.73 -19.19
CA LEU A 27 -8.63 -10.49 -18.87
C LEU A 27 -8.94 -9.75 -20.17
N PRO A 28 -10.17 -9.23 -20.34
CA PRO A 28 -10.50 -8.45 -21.52
C PRO A 28 -9.63 -7.18 -21.54
N ALA A 29 -9.06 -6.84 -22.70
CA ALA A 29 -8.16 -5.71 -22.86
C ALA A 29 -8.74 -4.39 -22.31
N ASN A 30 -10.07 -4.22 -22.40
CA ASN A 30 -10.77 -3.08 -21.80
C ASN A 30 -10.57 -2.99 -20.29
N ALA A 31 -10.64 -4.09 -19.55
CA ALA A 31 -10.46 -4.08 -18.09
C ALA A 31 -9.04 -3.69 -17.69
N ILE A 32 -8.04 -4.07 -18.50
CA ILE A 32 -6.64 -3.69 -18.27
C ILE A 32 -6.46 -2.18 -18.49
N VAL A 33 -7.03 -1.65 -19.58
CA VAL A 33 -6.97 -0.21 -19.89
C VAL A 33 -7.74 0.62 -18.87
N GLU A 34 -8.92 0.16 -18.44
CA GLU A 34 -9.71 0.78 -17.37
C GLU A 34 -8.92 0.84 -16.07
N ASN A 35 -8.33 -0.29 -15.64
CA ASN A 35 -7.53 -0.34 -14.42
C ASN A 35 -6.28 0.56 -14.50
N ALA A 36 -5.58 0.56 -15.64
CA ALA A 36 -4.43 1.43 -15.85
C ALA A 36 -4.82 2.92 -15.81
N LEU A 37 -5.98 3.27 -16.36
CA LEU A 37 -6.50 4.64 -16.31
C LEU A 37 -6.94 5.04 -14.90
N GLU A 38 -7.59 4.14 -14.16
CA GLU A 38 -7.93 4.35 -12.76
C GLU A 38 -6.67 4.59 -11.92
N GLU A 39 -5.62 3.79 -12.11
CA GLU A 39 -4.36 3.96 -11.40
C GLU A 39 -3.69 5.30 -11.75
N PHE A 40 -3.61 5.65 -13.05
CA PHE A 40 -3.04 6.91 -13.51
C PHE A 40 -3.78 8.13 -12.93
N LEU A 41 -5.11 8.11 -12.94
CA LEU A 41 -5.93 9.18 -12.39
C LEU A 41 -5.87 9.24 -10.86
N SER A 42 -5.72 8.09 -10.19
CA SER A 42 -5.53 8.00 -8.74
C SER A 42 -4.17 8.60 -8.33
N GLN A 43 -3.10 8.29 -9.06
CA GLN A 43 -1.77 8.85 -8.82
C GLN A 43 -1.73 10.37 -8.99
N ARG A 44 -2.48 10.91 -9.96
CA ARG A 44 -2.64 12.37 -10.13
C ARG A 44 -3.62 13.02 -9.14
N GLY A 45 -4.32 12.25 -8.32
CA GLY A 45 -5.29 12.75 -7.34
C GLY A 45 -6.65 13.15 -7.93
N TYR A 46 -6.95 12.77 -9.18
CA TYR A 46 -8.27 12.96 -9.79
C TYR A 46 -9.27 11.89 -9.37
N LEU A 47 -8.77 10.72 -8.94
CA LEU A 47 -9.56 9.68 -8.31
C LEU A 47 -9.14 9.52 -6.85
N PRO A 48 -10.08 9.32 -5.92
CA PRO A 48 -9.73 8.92 -4.58
C PRO A 48 -8.98 7.58 -4.68
N PRO A 49 -7.80 7.44 -4.06
CA PRO A 49 -7.07 6.17 -4.08
C PRO A 49 -8.02 5.08 -3.60
N GLN A 50 -8.03 3.93 -4.30
CA GLN A 50 -8.77 2.76 -3.82
C GLN A 50 -8.44 2.60 -2.34
N LYS A 51 -9.48 2.71 -1.50
CA LYS A 51 -9.35 2.62 -0.04
C LYS A 51 -8.92 1.19 0.28
N GLN A 52 -7.63 0.90 0.14
CA GLN A 52 -7.02 -0.25 0.76
C GLN A 52 -7.16 -0.01 2.25
N GLY A 53 -8.18 -0.63 2.85
CA GLY A 53 -8.42 -0.52 4.27
C GLY A 53 -7.11 -0.83 4.99
N LEU A 54 -6.70 0.05 5.90
CA LEU A 54 -5.51 -0.13 6.73
C LEU A 54 -5.58 -1.52 7.37
N ARG A 55 -4.84 -2.48 6.82
CA ARG A 55 -4.66 -3.81 7.40
C ARG A 55 -3.59 -3.71 8.47
N LEU A 56 -4.01 -3.27 9.65
CA LEU A 56 -3.18 -3.34 10.84
C LEU A 56 -3.23 -4.79 11.34
N THR A 57 -2.12 -5.52 11.20
CA THR A 57 -1.94 -6.82 11.86
C THR A 57 -1.53 -6.55 13.31
N PRO A 58 -2.37 -6.85 14.32
CA PRO A 58 -1.99 -6.64 15.71
C PRO A 58 -0.78 -7.52 16.05
N ALA A 59 0.20 -6.96 16.77
CA ALA A 59 1.27 -7.77 17.33
C ALA A 59 0.67 -8.76 18.36
N PRO A 60 1.15 -10.02 18.43
CA PRO A 60 0.62 -11.04 19.36
C PRO A 60 0.83 -10.64 20.83
N LYS A 61 1.84 -9.80 21.11
CA LYS A 61 2.05 -9.16 22.41
C LYS A 61 2.03 -7.64 22.19
N GLY A 62 1.05 -6.98 22.79
CA GLY A 62 1.02 -5.52 22.83
C GLY A 62 2.18 -4.94 23.64
N SER A 63 2.43 -3.65 23.51
CA SER A 63 3.49 -2.96 24.24
C SER A 63 3.31 -2.99 25.77
N GLY A 64 2.10 -3.32 26.26
CA GLY A 64 1.77 -3.38 27.70
C GLY A 64 1.51 -2.01 28.33
N PHE A 65 1.64 -0.93 27.54
CA PHE A 65 1.43 0.44 27.96
C PHE A 65 0.08 0.94 27.47
N LYS A 66 -0.74 1.48 28.37
CA LYS A 66 -2.09 1.96 28.03
C LYS A 66 -2.09 3.27 27.25
N ASP A 67 -1.10 4.12 27.48
CA ASP A 67 -1.08 5.50 26.98
C ASP A 67 0.12 5.83 26.09
N THR A 68 0.67 4.84 25.36
CA THR A 68 1.85 5.07 24.49
C THR A 68 1.61 6.12 23.43
N SER A 69 0.39 6.21 22.90
CA SER A 69 0.05 7.23 21.89
C SER A 69 0.22 8.65 22.43
N VAL A 70 -0.15 8.89 23.70
CA VAL A 70 -0.15 10.23 24.31
C VAL A 70 1.18 10.56 24.96
N ASN A 71 1.80 9.60 25.64
CA ASN A 71 3.00 9.80 26.46
C ASN A 71 4.24 9.10 25.88
N HIS A 72 4.38 9.09 24.55
CA HIS A 72 5.44 8.37 23.84
C HIS A 72 6.85 8.75 24.32
N ASP A 73 7.12 10.04 24.57
CA ASP A 73 8.42 10.52 25.05
C ASP A 73 8.79 9.94 26.42
N LYS A 74 7.81 9.89 27.34
CA LYS A 74 8.00 9.36 28.69
C LYS A 74 8.28 7.85 28.65
N ILE A 75 7.51 7.10 27.86
CA ILE A 75 7.66 5.65 27.74
C ILE A 75 9.00 5.32 27.08
N LEU A 76 9.43 6.10 26.08
CA LEU A 76 10.73 5.93 25.44
C LEU A 76 11.89 6.19 26.42
N ALA A 77 11.78 7.23 27.25
CA ALA A 77 12.77 7.53 28.27
C ALA A 77 12.85 6.44 29.35
N GLU A 78 11.71 5.93 29.83
CA GLU A 78 11.64 4.84 30.80
C GLU A 78 12.21 3.53 30.23
N GLN A 79 11.92 3.20 28.98
CA GLN A 79 12.50 2.02 28.32
C GLN A 79 14.01 2.14 28.19
N THR A 80 14.50 3.30 27.75
CA THR A 80 15.94 3.55 27.60
C THR A 80 16.67 3.45 28.95
N PHE A 81 16.03 3.92 30.03
CA PHE A 81 16.56 3.80 31.39
C PHE A 81 16.57 2.35 31.90
N LEU A 82 15.50 1.59 31.69
CA LEU A 82 15.44 0.18 32.08
C LEU A 82 16.45 -0.70 31.32
N GLN A 83 16.74 -0.34 30.07
CA GLN A 83 17.66 -1.06 29.21
C GLN A 83 19.14 -0.72 29.47
N SER A 84 19.41 0.41 30.13
CA SER A 84 20.75 0.80 30.58
C SER A 84 21.11 0.25 31.97
N LEU A 85 20.14 -0.34 32.69
CA LEU A 85 20.40 -1.06 33.93
C LEU A 85 21.08 -2.42 33.62
N PRO A 86 22.15 -2.79 34.35
CA PRO A 86 22.80 -4.08 34.17
C PRO A 86 21.81 -5.21 34.52
N PRO A 87 21.83 -6.35 33.79
CA PRO A 87 20.94 -7.47 34.05
C PRO A 87 21.29 -8.12 35.40
N ASN A 88 20.52 -7.79 36.43
CA ASN A 88 20.51 -8.35 37.79
C ASN A 88 21.85 -8.41 38.52
N THR A 89 21.92 -7.71 39.66
CA THR A 89 22.62 -8.25 40.84
C THR A 89 21.56 -8.62 41.88
N PRO A 90 21.72 -9.76 42.59
CA PRO A 90 20.68 -10.43 43.38
C PRO A 90 20.11 -9.61 44.54
#